data_AF-W9KGH2-F1
#
_entry.id   AF-W9KGH2-F1
#
_cell.length_a   1.000
_cell.length_b   1.000
_cell.length_c   1.000
_cell.angle_alpha   90.00
_cell.angle_beta   90.00
_cell.angle_gamma   90.00
#
_symmetry.space_group_name_H-M   'P 1'
#
loop_
_entity.id
_entity.type
_entity.pdbx_description
1 polymer ?
#
loop_
_entity_poly.entity_id
_entity_poly.type
_entity_poly.pdbx_seq_one_letter_code
_entity_poly.pdbx_strand_id
1 'polypeptide(L)'
;MATRELLIVILNHTNEELNTEPEWPTLNHGQWNKTPDLQPPQTILAGESGMLRCKSSHIGGGLDGSITYRIVGFEGRNEVAFMWSVPYVGANKFDASCAVSDFGVEILGGRGREAVVVFVFGPAKMVDVSPE
;
A
#
# COMPACT_ATOMS: atom_id res chain seq x y z
N MET A 1 6.41 -5.03 -26.48
CA MET A 1 5.17 -4.51 -25.88
C MET A 1 4.87 -5.33 -24.64
N ALA A 2 4.68 -4.70 -23.47
CA ALA A 2 4.59 -5.40 -22.18
C ALA A 2 3.46 -4.84 -21.31
N THR A 3 2.96 -5.67 -20.40
CA THR A 3 2.08 -5.28 -19.30
C THR A 3 2.89 -4.71 -18.14
N ARG A 4 2.22 -3.97 -17.25
CA ARG A 4 2.80 -3.53 -15.97
C ARG A 4 2.31 -4.45 -14.86
N GLU A 5 3.21 -4.80 -13.95
CA GLU A 5 2.90 -5.62 -12.78
C GLU A 5 3.50 -4.97 -11.53
N LEU A 6 2.77 -5.08 -10.43
CA LEU A 6 3.19 -4.56 -9.14
C LEU A 6 2.90 -5.60 -8.07
N LEU A 7 3.94 -5.95 -7.33
CA LEU A 7 3.81 -6.61 -6.04
C LEU A 7 3.82 -5.54 -4.94
N ILE A 8 2.81 -5.54 -4.10
CA ILE A 8 2.72 -4.68 -2.93
C ILE A 8 2.93 -5.54 -1.69
N VAL A 9 3.82 -5.09 -0.81
CA VAL A 9 4.03 -5.67 0.51
C VAL A 9 3.75 -4.58 1.55
N ILE A 10 2.85 -4.85 2.48
CA ILE A 10 2.55 -3.98 3.62
C ILE A 10 3.09 -4.66 4.86
N LEU A 11 4.12 -4.07 5.47
CA LEU A 11 4.70 -4.54 6.72
C LEU A 11 4.07 -3.76 7.87
N ASN A 12 3.35 -4.46 8.74
CA ASN A 12 2.78 -3.86 9.94
C ASN A 12 3.78 -3.98 11.09
N HIS A 13 4.62 -2.96 11.27
CA HIS A 13 5.58 -2.86 12.38
C HIS A 13 4.97 -2.16 13.61
N THR A 14 3.64 -2.17 13.73
CA THR A 14 2.93 -1.71 14.92
C THR A 14 2.41 -2.89 15.74
N ASN A 15 1.91 -2.59 16.93
CA ASN A 15 1.21 -3.57 17.77
C ASN A 15 -0.30 -3.62 17.48
N GLU A 16 -0.76 -2.94 16.42
CA GLU A 16 -2.18 -2.79 16.11
C GLU A 16 -2.58 -3.67 14.95
N GLU A 17 -3.79 -4.21 14.98
CA GLU A 17 -4.36 -4.91 13.85
C GLU A 17 -4.89 -3.92 12.80
N LEU A 18 -4.75 -4.27 11.53
CA LEU A 18 -5.29 -3.53 10.40
C LEU A 18 -6.44 -4.31 9.77
N ASN A 19 -7.61 -3.68 9.64
CA ASN A 19 -8.78 -4.25 8.96
C ASN A 19 -9.23 -3.37 7.79
N THR A 20 -9.37 -3.94 6.60
CA THR A 20 -9.96 -3.24 5.44
C THR A 20 -11.44 -3.57 5.33
N GLU A 21 -12.22 -2.66 4.76
CA GLU A 21 -13.56 -2.97 4.29
C GLU A 21 -13.50 -3.57 2.88
N PRO A 22 -14.48 -4.40 2.45
CA PRO A 22 -14.50 -5.02 1.12
C PRO A 22 -14.41 -4.03 -0.05
N GLU A 23 -14.89 -2.80 0.12
CA GLU A 23 -14.93 -1.75 -0.90
C GLU A 23 -13.69 -0.84 -0.97
N TRP A 24 -12.77 -0.94 -0.01
CA TRP A 24 -11.60 -0.06 0.09
C TRP A 24 -10.41 -0.46 -0.80
N PRO A 25 -10.17 -1.75 -1.10
CA PRO A 25 -9.24 -2.12 -2.16
C PRO A 25 -9.81 -1.68 -3.52
N THR A 26 -9.22 -0.66 -4.10
CA THR A 26 -9.68 -0.08 -5.36
C THR A 26 -8.57 -0.06 -6.39
N LEU A 27 -8.95 -0.34 -7.65
CA LEU A 27 -8.09 -0.16 -8.82
C LEU A 27 -8.84 0.74 -9.79
N ASN A 28 -8.31 1.94 -10.04
CA ASN A 28 -8.79 2.80 -11.13
C ASN A 28 -8.41 2.22 -12.49
N HIS A 29 -7.22 1.59 -12.56
CA HIS A 29 -6.73 0.89 -13.73
C HIS A 29 -6.03 -0.40 -13.33
N GLY A 30 -6.29 -1.48 -14.07
CA GLY A 30 -5.68 -2.79 -13.86
C GLY A 30 -6.66 -3.82 -13.32
N GLN A 31 -6.11 -4.94 -12.84
CA GLN A 31 -6.85 -6.04 -12.25
C GLN A 31 -6.03 -6.71 -11.15
N TRP A 32 -6.72 -7.17 -10.11
CA TRP A 32 -6.14 -7.99 -9.05
C TRP A 32 -5.72 -9.36 -9.57
N ASN A 33 -4.70 -9.95 -8.95
CA ASN A 33 -4.26 -11.30 -9.27
C ASN A 33 -5.24 -12.33 -8.75
N LYS A 34 -5.68 -13.28 -9.58
CA LYS A 34 -6.67 -14.31 -9.20
C LYS A 34 -6.17 -15.35 -8.19
N THR A 35 -4.86 -15.41 -7.92
CA THR A 35 -4.30 -16.27 -6.88
C THR A 35 -4.74 -15.78 -5.50
N PRO A 36 -5.39 -16.63 -4.67
CA PRO A 36 -5.91 -16.23 -3.36
C PRO A 36 -4.88 -15.53 -2.45
N ASP A 37 -3.66 -16.06 -2.39
CA ASP A 37 -2.58 -15.53 -1.55
C ASP A 37 -2.00 -14.18 -2.02
N LEU A 38 -2.49 -13.64 -3.14
CA LEU A 38 -2.06 -12.37 -3.73
C LEU A 38 -3.23 -11.40 -3.94
N GLN A 39 -4.40 -11.71 -3.36
CA GLN A 39 -5.51 -10.78 -3.25
C GLN A 39 -5.27 -9.79 -2.10
N PRO A 40 -5.94 -8.62 -2.10
CA PRO A 40 -5.97 -7.70 -0.96
C PRO A 40 -6.31 -8.44 0.35
N PRO A 41 -5.40 -8.50 1.34
CA PRO A 41 -5.68 -9.20 2.58
C PRO A 41 -6.71 -8.40 3.40
N GLN A 42 -7.74 -9.08 3.91
CA GLN A 42 -8.79 -8.41 4.69
C GLN A 42 -8.28 -7.89 6.04
N THR A 43 -7.33 -8.63 6.63
CA THR A 43 -6.71 -8.31 7.91
C THR A 43 -5.20 -8.45 7.80
N ILE A 44 -4.47 -7.56 8.46
CA ILE A 44 -3.04 -7.71 8.73
C ILE A 44 -2.86 -7.58 10.25
N LEU A 45 -2.47 -8.67 10.90
CA LEU A 45 -2.28 -8.69 12.36
C LEU A 45 -1.10 -7.81 12.79
N ALA A 46 -1.04 -7.51 14.07
CA ALA A 46 0.09 -6.83 14.70
C ALA A 46 1.41 -7.57 14.42
N GLY A 47 2.44 -6.86 13.97
CA GLY A 47 3.75 -7.44 13.63
C GLY A 47 3.80 -8.28 12.34
N GLU A 48 2.66 -8.52 11.68
CA GLU A 48 2.57 -9.36 10.48
C GLU A 48 2.68 -8.56 9.18
N SER A 49 2.60 -9.24 8.04
CA SER A 49 2.64 -8.62 6.72
C SER A 49 1.47 -9.04 5.83
N GLY A 50 1.01 -8.09 5.01
CA GLY A 50 0.07 -8.32 3.93
C GLY A 50 0.78 -8.27 2.59
N MET A 51 0.41 -9.18 1.67
CA MET A 51 0.95 -9.19 0.31
C MET A 51 -0.19 -9.25 -0.70
N LEU A 52 -0.10 -8.42 -1.73
CA LEU A 52 -1.08 -8.37 -2.80
C LEU A 52 -0.41 -8.03 -4.14
N ARG A 53 -1.01 -8.49 -5.24
CA ARG A 53 -0.48 -8.28 -6.58
C ARG A 53 -1.56 -7.82 -7.54
N CYS A 54 -1.21 -6.85 -8.36
CA CYS A 54 -2.05 -6.36 -9.43
C CYS A 54 -1.24 -6.15 -10.72
N LYS A 55 -1.96 -6.14 -11.84
CA LYS A 55 -1.36 -5.96 -13.18
C LYS A 55 -2.24 -5.11 -14.07
N SER A 56 -1.66 -4.52 -15.11
CA SER A 56 -2.41 -3.80 -16.13
C SER A 56 -3.35 -4.74 -16.88
N SER A 57 -4.52 -4.23 -17.29
CA SER A 57 -5.57 -5.05 -17.93
C SER A 57 -5.24 -5.39 -19.39
N HIS A 58 -4.40 -4.58 -20.04
CA HIS A 58 -3.92 -4.82 -21.40
C HIS A 58 -2.47 -4.35 -21.57
N ILE A 59 -1.88 -4.75 -22.70
CA ILE A 59 -0.58 -4.27 -23.16
C ILE A 59 -0.66 -2.76 -23.40
N GLY A 60 0.36 -2.02 -22.98
CA GLY A 60 0.36 -0.55 -23.13
C GLY A 60 -0.44 0.19 -22.05
N GLY A 61 -1.10 -0.52 -21.12
CA GLY A 61 -1.83 0.06 -20.00
C GLY A 61 -0.94 0.33 -18.79
N GLY A 62 -1.38 1.27 -17.94
CA GLY A 62 -0.85 1.47 -16.59
C GLY A 62 -1.61 0.66 -15.53
N LEU A 63 -1.20 0.85 -14.29
CA LEU A 63 -1.83 0.31 -13.10
C LEU A 63 -1.95 1.46 -12.08
N ASP A 64 -3.12 1.62 -11.47
CA ASP A 64 -3.37 2.67 -10.50
C ASP A 64 -4.42 2.21 -9.49
N GLY A 65 -4.17 2.46 -8.21
CA GLY A 65 -5.11 2.10 -7.16
C GLY A 65 -4.61 2.39 -5.75
N SER A 66 -5.43 1.96 -4.80
CA SER A 66 -5.15 2.13 -3.38
C SER A 66 -5.80 1.04 -2.55
N ILE A 67 -5.32 0.90 -1.33
CA ILE A 67 -5.98 0.13 -0.28
C ILE A 67 -5.92 0.89 1.02
N THR A 68 -7.02 0.88 1.76
CA THR A 68 -7.15 1.56 3.05
C THR A 68 -7.40 0.51 4.12
N TYR A 69 -6.87 0.72 5.32
CA TYR A 69 -7.15 -0.08 6.49
C TYR A 69 -7.55 0.82 7.65
N ARG A 70 -8.41 0.32 8.54
CA ARG A 70 -8.64 0.85 9.88
C ARG A 70 -7.61 0.26 10.82
N ILE A 71 -7.04 1.12 11.66
CA ILE A 71 -6.21 0.73 12.79
C ILE A 71 -7.15 0.37 13.95
N VAL A 72 -7.20 -0.91 14.31
CA VAL A 72 -8.08 -1.40 15.38
C VAL A 72 -7.70 -0.76 16.72
N GLY A 73 -8.70 -0.51 17.58
CA GLY A 73 -8.48 0.06 18.91
C GLY A 73 -8.45 1.59 18.98
N PHE A 74 -8.49 2.28 17.83
CA PHE A 74 -8.57 3.74 17.77
C PHE A 74 -10.00 4.20 17.47
N GLU A 75 -10.47 5.24 18.19
CA GLU A 75 -11.76 5.88 17.92
C GLU A 75 -11.61 7.02 16.89
N GLY A 76 -12.71 7.31 16.19
CA GLY A 76 -12.74 8.40 15.21
C GLY A 76 -12.06 8.04 13.89
N ARG A 77 -11.27 8.99 13.35
CA ARG A 77 -10.60 8.84 12.05
C ARG A 77 -9.29 8.07 12.24
N ASN A 78 -9.31 6.78 11.95
CA ASN A 78 -8.24 5.83 12.24
C ASN A 78 -7.73 5.09 11.00
N GLU A 79 -7.87 5.69 9.82
CA GLU A 79 -7.47 5.03 8.58
C GLU A 79 -5.99 5.24 8.23
N VAL A 80 -5.40 4.22 7.61
CA VAL A 80 -4.14 4.29 6.87
C VAL A 80 -4.38 3.83 5.43
N ALA A 81 -3.99 4.64 4.46
CA ALA A 81 -4.15 4.37 3.04
C ALA A 81 -2.80 4.23 2.35
N PHE A 82 -2.67 3.23 1.50
CA PHE A 82 -1.50 2.93 0.67
C PHE A 82 -1.89 3.08 -0.80
N MET A 83 -1.15 3.90 -1.55
CA MET A 83 -1.52 4.30 -2.90
C MET A 83 -0.37 4.05 -3.88
N TRP A 84 -0.69 3.62 -5.09
CA TRP A 84 0.29 3.39 -6.14
C TRP A 84 -0.22 3.81 -7.51
N SER A 85 0.71 4.26 -8.34
CA SER A 85 0.50 4.56 -9.75
C SER A 85 1.73 4.14 -10.55
N VAL A 86 1.56 3.16 -11.43
CA VAL A 86 2.60 2.59 -12.30
C VAL A 86 2.15 2.82 -13.75
N PRO A 87 2.45 4.01 -14.33
CA PRO A 87 1.98 4.34 -15.67
C PRO A 87 2.72 3.54 -16.75
N TYR A 88 2.13 3.43 -17.93
CA TYR A 88 2.82 2.80 -19.07
C TYR A 88 4.05 3.62 -19.51
N VAL A 89 3.97 4.95 -19.44
CA VAL A 89 5.07 5.89 -19.69
C VAL A 89 5.18 6.84 -18.51
N GLY A 90 6.37 6.97 -17.95
CA GLY A 90 6.64 7.81 -16.79
C GLY A 90 7.24 7.04 -15.62
N ALA A 91 7.45 7.75 -14.51
CA ALA A 91 7.93 7.18 -13.27
C ALA A 91 6.79 6.59 -12.45
N ASN A 92 7.09 5.51 -11.72
CA ASN A 92 6.19 4.96 -10.72
C ASN A 92 6.06 5.95 -9.56
N LYS A 93 4.85 6.07 -9.03
CA LYS A 93 4.53 6.91 -7.87
C LYS A 93 3.91 6.03 -6.79
N PHE A 94 4.34 6.25 -5.57
CA PHE A 94 3.86 5.55 -4.39
C PHE A 94 3.67 6.58 -3.30
N ASP A 95 2.58 6.47 -2.57
CA ASP A 95 2.23 7.41 -1.52
C ASP A 95 1.45 6.70 -0.41
N ALA A 96 1.39 7.32 0.76
CA ALA A 96 0.62 6.82 1.88
C ALA A 96 0.09 7.98 2.72
N SER A 97 -1.09 7.79 3.30
CA SER A 97 -1.64 8.73 4.28
C SER A 97 -2.10 7.98 5.52
N CYS A 98 -1.87 8.55 6.69
CA CYS A 98 -2.33 7.99 7.96
C CYS A 98 -3.07 9.10 8.72
N ALA A 99 -4.27 8.78 9.21
CA ALA A 99 -5.09 9.72 9.97
C ALA A 99 -4.64 9.87 11.42
N VAL A 100 -3.92 8.88 11.95
CA VAL A 100 -3.44 8.85 13.34
C VAL A 100 -2.00 9.35 13.39
N SER A 101 -1.77 10.45 14.10
CA SER A 101 -0.46 11.14 14.16
C SER A 101 0.67 10.32 14.76
N ASP A 102 0.34 9.32 15.58
CA ASP A 102 1.31 8.47 16.28
C ASP A 102 1.96 7.44 15.35
N PHE A 103 1.44 7.30 14.13
CA PHE A 103 1.94 6.38 13.12
C PHE A 103 2.39 7.09 11.85
N GLY A 104 3.23 6.40 11.09
CA GLY A 104 3.70 6.83 9.78
C GLY A 104 3.94 5.64 8.86
N VAL A 105 4.14 5.95 7.58
CA VAL A 105 4.45 4.94 6.56
C VAL A 105 5.75 5.33 5.86
N GLU A 106 6.73 4.43 5.91
CA GLU A 106 7.92 4.51 5.06
C GLU A 106 7.69 3.75 3.76
N ILE A 107 8.13 4.31 2.64
CA ILE A 107 7.85 3.79 1.29
C ILE A 107 9.14 3.42 0.59
N LEU A 108 9.29 2.14 0.26
CA LEU A 108 10.41 1.60 -0.52
C LEU A 108 9.88 1.16 -1.89
N GLY A 109 9.90 2.10 -2.85
CA GLY A 109 9.34 1.92 -4.18
C GLY A 109 10.35 1.48 -5.23
N GLY A 110 10.07 0.35 -5.89
CA GLY A 110 10.83 -0.15 -7.04
C GLY A 110 10.51 0.57 -8.34
N ARG A 111 11.48 0.51 -9.28
CA ARG A 111 11.35 1.06 -10.64
C ARG A 111 11.06 -0.04 -11.65
N GLY A 112 10.69 0.36 -12.87
CA GLY A 112 10.53 -0.56 -14.00
C GLY A 112 9.11 -1.06 -14.19
N ARG A 113 8.97 -2.14 -14.98
CA ARG A 113 7.67 -2.68 -15.42
C ARG A 113 7.08 -3.75 -14.51
N GLU A 114 7.95 -4.49 -13.83
CA GLU A 114 7.63 -5.49 -12.80
C GLU A 114 8.23 -4.91 -11.51
N ALA A 115 7.45 -4.07 -10.86
CA ALA A 115 7.91 -3.33 -9.70
C ALA A 115 7.48 -4.03 -8.41
N VAL A 116 8.23 -3.75 -7.34
CA VAL A 116 7.84 -4.09 -5.97
C VAL A 116 7.77 -2.79 -5.20
N VAL A 117 6.72 -2.61 -4.40
CA VAL A 117 6.68 -1.55 -3.39
C VAL A 117 6.49 -2.17 -2.02
N VAL A 118 7.28 -1.72 -1.06
CA VAL A 118 7.14 -2.08 0.35
C VAL A 118 6.69 -0.84 1.11
N PHE A 119 5.53 -0.94 1.77
CA PHE A 119 5.04 0.04 2.73
C PHE A 119 5.34 -0.47 4.13
N VAL A 120 6.10 0.28 4.91
CA VAL A 120 6.40 -0.04 6.31
C VAL A 120 5.56 0.86 7.19
N PHE A 121 4.46 0.33 7.71
CA PHE A 121 3.60 1.02 8.66
C PHE A 121 4.17 0.83 10.07
N GLY A 122 4.47 1.94 10.74
CA GLY A 122 5.13 1.92 12.05
C GLY A 122 4.89 3.20 12.84
N PRO A 123 5.52 3.35 14.01
CA PRO A 123 5.47 4.60 14.78
C PRO A 123 5.93 5.79 13.93
N ALA A 124 5.31 6.95 14.12
CA ALA A 124 5.74 8.18 13.47
C ALA A 124 7.20 8.48 13.84
N LYS A 125 8.05 8.73 12.84
CA LYS A 125 9.42 9.18 13.09
C LYS A 125 9.33 10.57 13.72
N MET A 126 9.78 10.73 14.97
CA MET A 126 9.98 12.05 15.54
C MET A 126 10.96 12.80 14.62
N VAL A 127 10.55 13.97 14.14
CA VAL A 127 11.45 14.87 13.43
C VAL A 127 12.52 15.25 14.45
N ASP A 128 13.76 14.86 14.17
CA ASP A 128 14.92 15.25 14.96
C ASP A 128 15.05 16.79 14.85
N VAL A 129 14.52 17.51 15.83
CA VAL A 129 14.70 18.96 15.92
C VAL A 129 16.15 19.15 16.36
N SER A 130 17.05 19.28 15.38
CA SER A 130 18.41 19.73 15.65
C SER A 130 18.33 21.09 16.36
N PRO A 131 18.92 21.24 17.56
CA PRO A 131 19.05 22.56 18.16
C PRO A 131 20.06 23.37 17.32
N GLU A 132 19.65 24.59 16.93
CA GLU A 132 20.53 25.62 16.37
C GLU A 132 21.60 26.07 17.38
#